data_AF-A0A5Q6RY01-F1
#
_entry.id   AF-A0A5Q6RY01-F1
#
_cell.length_a   1.000
_cell.length_b   1.000
_cell.length_c   1.000
_cell.angle_alpha   90.00
_cell.angle_beta   90.00
_cell.angle_gamma   90.00
#
_symmetry.space_group_name_H-M   'P 1'
#
loop_
_entity.id
_entity.type
_entity.pdbx_description
1 polymer ?
#
loop_
_entity_poly.entity_id
_entity_poly.type
_entity_poly.pdbx_seq_one_letter_code
_entity_poly.pdbx_strand_id
1 'polypeptide(L)'
;MTESADPTVTRPVPRTREQLDAERHALRVVQRRVAAVGFFAVTIHGVLGCIGLGFVFEGQGRHSDAILITIMSGVIAAITYSGVRVILQRPLWSPVWILLAALPTAFALGRLLVG
;
A
#
# COMPACT_ATOMS: atom_id res chain seq x y z
N MET A 1 -21.56 -54.30 -25.11
CA MET A 1 -20.36 -54.01 -24.31
C MET A 1 -19.35 -53.33 -25.21
N THR A 2 -19.25 -52.01 -25.13
CA THR A 2 -18.13 -51.24 -25.71
C THR A 2 -17.85 -50.09 -24.77
N GLU A 3 -16.90 -50.32 -23.86
CA GLU A 3 -16.33 -49.30 -22.99
C GLU A 3 -15.51 -48.36 -23.88
N SER A 4 -16.07 -47.17 -24.13
CA SER A 4 -15.39 -46.08 -24.83
C SER A 4 -14.31 -45.54 -23.89
N ALA A 5 -13.09 -46.04 -24.03
CA ALA A 5 -11.92 -45.48 -23.36
C ALA A 5 -11.77 -44.01 -23.77
N ASP A 6 -12.00 -43.08 -22.84
CA ASP A 6 -11.76 -41.65 -23.02
C ASP A 6 -10.26 -41.41 -23.19
N PRO A 7 -9.78 -40.98 -24.38
CA PRO A 7 -8.35 -40.81 -24.64
C PRO A 7 -7.76 -39.54 -24.00
N THR A 8 -8.52 -38.81 -23.18
CA THR A 8 -8.15 -37.44 -22.76
C THR A 8 -7.85 -37.29 -21.27
N VAL A 9 -7.46 -38.38 -20.59
CA VAL A 9 -6.88 -38.25 -19.24
C VAL A 9 -5.38 -38.03 -19.36
N THR A 10 -4.97 -36.81 -19.69
CA THR A 10 -3.56 -36.40 -19.62
C THR A 10 -3.15 -36.45 -18.15
N ARG A 11 -2.49 -37.54 -17.73
CA ARG A 11 -1.94 -37.63 -16.37
C ARG A 11 -1.03 -36.42 -16.15
N PRO A 12 -1.20 -35.66 -15.04
CA PRO A 12 -0.32 -34.53 -14.77
C PRO A 12 1.11 -35.05 -14.69
N VAL A 13 1.97 -34.53 -15.57
CA VAL A 13 3.40 -34.84 -15.54
C VAL A 13 3.93 -34.45 -14.15
N PRO A 14 4.60 -35.37 -13.42
CA PRO A 14 5.15 -35.06 -12.11
C PRO A 14 6.06 -33.83 -12.22
N ARG A 15 5.73 -32.77 -11.48
CA ARG A 15 6.55 -31.56 -11.47
C ARG A 15 7.87 -31.84 -10.77
N THR A 16 8.96 -31.33 -11.32
CA THR A 16 10.27 -31.41 -10.64
C THR A 16 10.28 -30.50 -9.42
N ARG A 17 11.16 -30.77 -8.44
CA ARG A 17 11.32 -29.91 -7.25
C ARG A 17 11.64 -28.46 -7.63
N GLU A 18 12.45 -28.27 -8.66
CA GLU A 18 12.81 -26.94 -9.19
C GLU A 18 11.59 -26.19 -9.74
N GLN A 19 10.68 -26.88 -10.45
CA GLN A 19 9.43 -26.27 -10.92
C GLN A 19 8.54 -25.84 -9.76
N LEU A 20 8.45 -26.65 -8.69
CA LEU A 20 7.69 -26.31 -7.49
C LEU A 20 8.28 -25.10 -6.74
N ASP A 21 9.61 -25.00 -6.67
CA ASP A 21 10.28 -23.88 -5.99
C ASP A 21 10.17 -22.57 -6.78
N ALA A 22 10.25 -22.64 -8.11
CA ALA A 22 9.96 -21.52 -9.00
C ALA A 22 8.51 -21.03 -8.86
N GLU A 23 7.54 -21.95 -8.82
CA GLU A 23 6.12 -21.65 -8.62
C GLU A 23 5.87 -20.98 -7.26
N ARG A 24 6.45 -21.52 -6.18
CA ARG A 24 6.38 -20.92 -4.83
C ARG A 24 7.01 -19.53 -4.78
N HIS A 25 8.12 -19.31 -5.49
CA HIS A 25 8.74 -18.00 -5.57
C HIS A 25 7.83 -16.99 -6.27
N ALA A 26 7.26 -17.35 -7.42
CA ALA A 26 6.31 -16.51 -8.15
C ALA A 26 5.10 -16.14 -7.30
N LEU A 27 4.52 -17.12 -6.57
CA LEU A 27 3.40 -16.88 -5.66
C LEU A 27 3.77 -15.88 -4.55
N ARG A 28 4.94 -16.00 -3.93
CA ARG A 28 5.40 -15.05 -2.90
C ARG A 28 5.60 -13.64 -3.44
N VAL A 29 5.96 -13.47 -4.71
CA VAL A 29 6.08 -12.14 -5.34
C VAL A 29 4.71 -11.52 -5.50
N VAL A 30 3.73 -12.27 -6.02
CA VAL A 30 2.35 -11.78 -6.19
C VAL A 30 1.72 -11.46 -4.84
N GLN A 31 1.83 -12.36 -3.86
CA GLN A 31 1.30 -12.15 -2.51
C GLN A 31 1.84 -10.87 -1.86
N ARG A 32 3.15 -10.59 -2.00
CA ARG A 32 3.74 -9.34 -1.51
C ARG A 32 3.19 -8.10 -2.20
N ARG A 33 3.01 -8.14 -3.52
CA ARG A 33 2.42 -7.01 -4.26
C ARG A 33 0.98 -6.75 -3.83
N VAL A 34 0.17 -7.81 -3.72
CA VAL A 34 -1.21 -7.71 -3.26
C VAL A 34 -1.29 -7.16 -1.84
N ALA A 35 -0.45 -7.67 -0.93
CA ALA A 35 -0.37 -7.17 0.45
C ALA A 35 0.05 -5.68 0.49
N ALA A 36 1.01 -5.27 -0.34
CA ALA A 36 1.46 -3.88 -0.41
C ALA A 36 0.35 -2.95 -0.92
N VAL A 37 -0.38 -3.37 -1.96
CA VAL A 37 -1.51 -2.60 -2.52
C VAL A 37 -2.66 -2.51 -1.51
N GLY A 38 -3.01 -3.62 -0.84
CA GLY A 38 -4.05 -3.63 0.18
C GLY A 38 -3.70 -2.74 1.37
N PHE A 39 -2.47 -2.85 1.87
CA PHE A 39 -1.98 -1.99 2.96
C PHE A 39 -2.02 -0.51 2.56
N PHE A 40 -1.49 -0.17 1.37
CA PHE A 40 -1.52 1.20 0.86
C PHE A 40 -2.94 1.76 0.75
N ALA A 41 -3.89 0.99 0.21
CA ALA A 41 -5.27 1.42 0.04
C ALA A 41 -5.97 1.73 1.37
N VAL A 42 -5.72 0.93 2.42
CA VAL A 42 -6.30 1.17 3.74
C VAL A 42 -5.68 2.40 4.40
N THR A 43 -4.35 2.53 4.34
CA THR A 43 -3.68 3.60 5.08
C THR A 43 -3.76 4.96 4.38
N ILE A 44 -3.82 5.01 3.04
CA ILE A 44 -4.05 6.27 2.30
C ILE A 44 -5.40 6.88 2.65
N HIS A 45 -6.41 6.05 2.94
CA HIS A 45 -7.71 6.52 3.43
C HIS A 45 -7.57 7.24 4.77
N GLY A 46 -6.71 6.74 5.67
CA GLY A 46 -6.37 7.41 6.92
C GLY A 46 -5.69 8.77 6.70
N VAL A 47 -4.73 8.85 5.78
CA VAL A 47 -4.04 10.12 5.42
C VAL A 47 -5.05 11.16 4.93
N LEU A 48 -5.90 10.79 3.97
CA LEU A 48 -6.92 11.69 3.41
C LEU A 48 -7.98 12.05 4.45
N GLY A 49 -8.38 11.11 5.30
CA GLY A 49 -9.33 11.34 6.39
C GLY A 49 -8.82 12.38 7.39
N CYS A 50 -7.55 12.28 7.80
CA CYS A 50 -6.93 13.27 8.69
C CYS A 50 -6.82 14.66 8.03
N ILE A 51 -6.48 14.74 6.75
CA ILE A 51 -6.44 16.03 6.02
C ILE A 51 -7.84 16.64 5.94
N GLY A 52 -8.86 15.85 5.59
CA GLY A 52 -10.24 16.29 5.55
C GLY A 52 -10.73 16.82 6.90
N LEU A 53 -10.44 16.08 7.98
CA LEU A 53 -10.75 16.53 9.36
C LEU A 53 -10.02 17.83 9.72
N GLY A 54 -8.79 18.04 9.23
CA GLY A 54 -8.05 19.29 9.42
C GLY A 54 -8.82 20.50 8.88
N PHE A 55 -9.28 20.43 7.64
CA PHE A 55 -10.08 21.50 7.04
C PHE A 55 -11.44 21.71 7.73
N VAL A 56 -12.03 20.64 8.29
CA VAL A 56 -13.26 20.77 9.11
C VAL A 56 -12.98 21.54 10.40
N PHE A 57 -11.88 21.26 11.09
CA PHE A 57 -11.51 21.98 12.32
C PHE A 57 -11.13 23.43 12.05
N GLU A 58 -10.47 23.71 10.92
CA GLU A 58 -10.17 25.07 10.49
C GLU A 58 -11.46 25.88 10.28
N GLY A 59 -12.46 25.30 9.59
CA GLY A 59 -13.78 25.93 9.41
C GLY A 59 -14.56 26.15 10.71
N GLN A 60 -14.18 25.48 11.80
CA GLN A 60 -14.75 25.67 13.15
C GLN A 60 -13.95 26.67 14.01
N GLY A 61 -12.93 27.34 13.44
CA GLY A 61 -12.05 28.24 14.17
C GLY A 61 -11.03 27.53 15.08
N ARG A 62 -10.94 26.19 15.02
CA ARG A 62 -10.00 25.37 15.81
C ARG A 62 -8.70 25.15 15.04
N HIS A 63 -8.02 26.25 14.73
CA HIS A 63 -6.86 26.25 13.86
C HIS A 63 -5.68 25.41 14.41
N SER A 64 -5.47 25.41 15.73
CA SER A 64 -4.44 24.56 16.36
C SER A 64 -4.71 23.06 16.15
N ASP A 65 -5.97 22.65 16.23
CA ASP A 65 -6.37 21.25 16.10
C ASP A 65 -6.32 20.80 14.64
N ALA A 66 -6.62 21.72 13.70
CA ALA A 66 -6.44 21.53 12.27
C ALA A 66 -4.97 21.23 11.93
N ILE A 67 -4.04 22.04 12.44
CA ILE A 67 -2.61 21.80 12.25
C ILE A 67 -2.18 20.47 12.86
N LEU A 68 -2.61 20.18 14.09
CA LEU A 68 -2.25 18.94 14.79
C LEU A 68 -2.71 17.69 14.01
N ILE A 69 -3.95 17.66 13.55
CA ILE A 69 -4.48 16.50 12.82
C ILE A 69 -3.80 16.35 11.44
N THR A 70 -3.45 17.46 10.79
CA THR A 70 -2.66 17.42 9.55
C THR A 70 -1.24 16.90 9.78
N ILE A 71 -0.59 17.25 10.90
CA ILE A 71 0.71 16.64 11.26
C ILE A 71 0.57 15.13 11.49
N MET A 72 -0.50 14.69 12.16
CA MET A 72 -0.77 13.25 12.35
C MET A 72 -0.97 12.50 11.02
N SER A 73 -1.59 13.15 10.02
CA SER A 73 -1.66 12.62 8.65
C SER A 73 -0.26 12.31 8.08
N GLY A 74 0.72 13.18 8.34
CA GLY A 74 2.11 12.97 7.92
C GLY A 74 2.77 11.77 8.57
N VAL A 75 2.49 11.53 9.85
CA VAL A 75 2.97 10.34 10.57
C VAL A 75 2.41 9.07 9.93
N ILE A 76 1.12 9.05 9.62
CA ILE A 76 0.47 7.92 8.93
C ILE A 76 1.06 7.73 7.53
N ALA A 77 1.34 8.80 6.80
CA ALA A 77 1.99 8.73 5.50
C ALA A 77 3.41 8.12 5.58
N ALA A 78 4.20 8.47 6.61
CA ALA A 78 5.52 7.90 6.84
C ALA A 78 5.47 6.41 7.18
N ILE A 79 4.51 5.99 8.02
CA ILE A 79 4.26 4.57 8.34
C ILE A 79 3.84 3.83 7.07
N THR A 80 2.95 4.40 6.28
CA THR A 80 2.47 3.83 5.00
C THR A 80 3.63 3.60 4.05
N TYR A 81 4.45 4.61 3.82
CA TYR A 81 5.62 4.53 2.97
C TYR A 81 6.57 3.40 3.43
N SER A 82 6.89 3.40 4.72
CA SER A 82 7.79 2.40 5.30
C SER A 82 7.22 0.98 5.17
N GLY A 83 5.94 0.79 5.47
CA GLY A 83 5.26 -0.50 5.37
C GLY A 83 5.25 -1.04 3.93
N VAL A 84 4.86 -0.21 2.94
CA VAL A 84 4.86 -0.62 1.53
C VAL A 84 6.27 -1.01 1.07
N ARG A 85 7.31 -0.26 1.43
CA ARG A 85 8.69 -0.56 1.05
C ARG A 85 9.21 -1.85 1.71
N VAL A 86 8.88 -2.09 2.97
CA VAL A 86 9.21 -3.33 3.68
C VAL A 86 8.52 -4.53 3.02
N ILE A 87 7.23 -4.43 2.71
CA ILE A 87 6.47 -5.51 2.06
C ILE A 87 7.05 -5.84 0.68
N LEU A 88 7.43 -4.81 -0.08
CA LEU A 88 8.03 -4.96 -1.40
C LEU A 88 9.54 -5.27 -1.37
N GLN A 89 10.16 -5.37 -0.18
CA GLN A 89 11.60 -5.54 0.02
C GLN A 89 12.44 -4.51 -0.77
N ARG A 90 12.00 -3.26 -0.77
CA ARG A 90 12.69 -2.14 -1.42
C ARG A 90 13.39 -1.28 -0.37
N PRO A 91 14.51 -0.61 -0.71
CA PRO A 91 15.24 0.22 0.25
C PRO A 91 14.36 1.38 0.75
N LEU A 92 14.43 1.69 2.04
CA LEU A 92 13.64 2.79 2.64
C LEU A 92 14.12 4.18 2.21
N TRP A 93 15.35 4.29 1.74
CA TRP A 93 15.93 5.57 1.36
C TRP A 93 15.71 5.82 -0.13
N SER A 94 14.60 6.46 -0.48
CA SER A 94 14.33 6.87 -1.85
C SER A 94 13.73 8.28 -1.89
N PRO A 95 14.56 9.31 -2.20
CA PRO A 95 14.15 10.72 -2.14
C PRO A 95 12.86 11.01 -2.91
N VAL A 96 12.73 10.46 -4.13
CA VAL A 96 11.55 10.64 -4.98
C VAL A 96 10.27 10.12 -4.32
N TRP A 97 10.32 8.94 -3.69
CA TRP A 97 9.14 8.35 -3.06
C TRP A 97 8.80 8.98 -1.71
N ILE A 98 9.81 9.45 -0.98
CA ILE A 98 9.61 10.21 0.25
C ILE A 98 8.90 11.53 -0.06
N LEU A 99 9.37 12.26 -1.08
CA LEU A 99 8.71 13.48 -1.56
C LEU A 99 7.27 13.21 -1.98
N LEU A 100 7.04 12.14 -2.76
CA LEU A 100 5.71 11.78 -3.23
C LEU A 100 4.75 11.42 -2.08
N ALA A 101 5.25 10.71 -1.05
CA ALA A 101 4.46 10.37 0.12
C ALA A 101 4.16 11.58 1.02
N ALA A 102 5.11 12.51 1.13
CA ALA A 102 4.96 13.72 1.96
C ALA A 102 4.13 14.82 1.29
N LEU A 103 4.03 14.82 -0.05
CA LEU A 103 3.42 15.89 -0.85
C LEU A 103 2.01 16.29 -0.37
N PRO A 104 1.05 15.37 -0.14
CA PRO A 104 -0.31 15.74 0.22
C PRO A 104 -0.38 16.43 1.58
N THR A 105 0.37 15.90 2.56
CA THR A 105 0.42 16.45 3.90
C THR A 105 1.15 17.80 3.91
N ALA A 106 2.28 17.91 3.21
CA ALA A 106 3.05 19.16 3.13
C ALA A 106 2.22 20.27 2.47
N PHE A 107 1.47 19.94 1.41
CA PHE A 107 0.57 20.88 0.76
C PHE A 107 -0.56 21.34 1.69
N ALA A 108 -1.23 20.39 2.36
CA ALA A 108 -2.30 20.71 3.30
C ALA A 108 -1.79 21.58 4.47
N LEU A 109 -0.63 21.22 5.03
CA LEU A 109 0.00 21.99 6.11
C LEU A 109 0.40 23.40 5.64
N GLY A 110 0.99 23.53 4.45
CA GLY A 110 1.33 24.84 3.89
C GLY A 110 0.09 25.72 3.66
N ARG A 111 -1.03 25.12 3.24
CA ARG A 111 -2.32 25.80 3.14
C ARG A 111 -2.79 26.34 4.49
N LEU A 112 -2.75 25.49 5.53
CA LEU A 112 -3.15 25.87 6.89
C LEU A 112 -2.24 26.92 7.52
N LEU A 113 -0.96 26.97 7.17
CA LEU A 113 -0.02 27.94 7.76
C LEU A 113 -0.11 29.34 7.11
N VAL A 114 -0.71 29.45 5.92
CA VAL A 114 -0.80 30.69 5.14
C VAL A 114 -2.22 31.27 5.16
N GLY A 115 -3.23 30.45 5.44
CA GLY A 115 -4.64 30.83 5.61
C GLY A 115 -4.94 31.34 7.01
#